data_AF-A0A9D8VT13-F1
#
_entry.id   AF-A0A9D8VT13-F1
#
_cell.length_a   1.000
_cell.length_b   1.000
_cell.length_c   1.000
_cell.angle_alpha   90.00
_cell.angle_beta   90.00
_cell.angle_gamma   90.00
#
_symmetry.space_group_name_H-M   'P 1'
#
loop_
_entity.id
_entity.type
_entity.pdbx_description
1 polymer ?
#
loop_
_entity_poly.entity_id
_entity_poly.type
_entity_poly.pdbx_seq_one_letter_code
_entity_poly.pdbx_strand_id
1 'polypeptide(L)'
;MSARQPLWSQIVEEMAHEITIKHLAPGSQLPPEAALMERFGVSRFTLRRAMSELAAQGLIRIEQGRGTFVHDTALHYRISQHTSFSRNLRDQGKEPHQEELECAVIEAPEAVRQALKLNHGASVIRHVTLSFADDIALAYADSYYPAALFPDFLHHWRHRRSTTQVYAAHGFETYRRHSTRVAARMPNAHEARLLRQPEARPVLVTHKLDVFADALRLSYGETLWSSDRVEFVFDEPPV
;
A
#
# COMPACT_ATOMS: atom_id res chain seq x y z
N MET A 1 17.91 -24.19 29.81
CA MET A 1 18.21 -22.93 30.53
C MET A 1 17.71 -21.79 29.65
N SER A 2 16.57 -21.19 29.98
CA SER A 2 16.01 -20.10 29.16
C SER A 2 16.86 -18.85 29.35
N ALA A 3 17.48 -18.35 28.29
CA ALA A 3 18.25 -17.11 28.35
C ALA A 3 17.31 -15.96 28.72
N ARG A 4 17.62 -15.24 29.79
CA ARG A 4 16.82 -14.09 30.24
C ARG A 4 16.82 -13.04 29.13
N GLN A 5 15.68 -12.85 28.49
CA GLN A 5 15.54 -11.92 27.36
C GLN A 5 15.96 -10.51 27.79
N PRO A 6 16.70 -9.76 26.96
CA PRO A 6 17.14 -8.42 27.32
C PRO A 6 15.97 -7.47 27.59
N LEU A 7 16.10 -6.60 28.60
CA LEU A 7 15.06 -5.63 28.99
C LEU A 7 14.56 -4.76 27.83
N TRP A 8 15.46 -4.28 26.96
CA TRP A 8 15.07 -3.48 25.80
C TRP A 8 14.15 -4.25 24.84
N SER A 9 14.32 -5.57 24.72
CA SER A 9 13.50 -6.42 23.85
C SER A 9 12.11 -6.64 24.44
N GLN A 10 12.00 -6.73 25.77
CA GLN A 10 10.70 -6.83 26.45
C GLN A 10 9.89 -5.54 26.27
N ILE A 11 10.54 -4.37 26.36
CA ILE A 11 9.89 -3.06 26.11
C ILE A 11 9.37 -2.99 24.67
N VAL A 12 10.16 -3.45 23.69
CA VAL A 12 9.74 -3.48 22.27
C VAL A 12 8.51 -4.34 22.10
N GLU A 13 8.49 -5.56 22.66
CA GLU A 13 7.35 -6.46 22.57
C GLU A 13 6.09 -5.87 23.23
N GLU A 14 6.22 -5.31 24.43
CA GLU A 14 5.09 -4.73 25.16
C GLU A 14 4.52 -3.51 24.42
N MET A 15 5.38 -2.56 24.01
CA MET A 15 4.91 -1.37 23.30
C MET A 15 4.37 -1.71 21.90
N ALA A 16 4.98 -2.66 21.19
CA ALA A 16 4.45 -3.13 19.91
C ALA A 16 3.08 -3.79 20.08
N HIS A 17 2.88 -4.56 21.16
CA HIS A 17 1.59 -5.13 21.50
C HIS A 17 0.56 -4.02 21.78
N GLU A 18 0.89 -3.03 22.61
CA GLU A 18 0.02 -1.88 22.92
C GLU A 18 -0.39 -1.07 21.70
N ILE A 19 0.54 -0.85 20.76
CA ILE A 19 0.27 -0.20 19.48
C ILE A 19 -0.67 -1.06 18.62
N THR A 20 -0.42 -2.37 18.57
CA THR A 20 -1.20 -3.32 17.75
C THR A 20 -2.63 -3.48 18.25
N ILE A 21 -2.85 -3.57 19.57
CA ILE A 21 -4.18 -3.66 20.18
C ILE A 21 -4.87 -2.29 20.33
N LYS A 22 -4.30 -1.23 19.74
CA LYS A 22 -4.77 0.17 19.75
C LYS A 22 -4.89 0.79 21.16
N HIS A 23 -4.15 0.30 22.15
CA HIS A 23 -4.03 0.95 23.47
C HIS A 23 -3.22 2.24 23.37
N LEU A 24 -2.22 2.25 22.49
CA LEU A 24 -1.54 3.46 22.03
C LEU A 24 -2.10 3.83 20.65
N ALA A 25 -2.91 4.89 20.59
CA ALA A 25 -3.61 5.26 19.37
C ALA A 25 -2.62 5.68 18.26
N PRO A 26 -2.82 5.29 17.00
CA PRO A 26 -2.01 5.78 15.89
C PRO A 26 -2.01 7.31 15.82
N GLY A 27 -0.84 7.89 15.51
CA GLY A 27 -0.65 9.34 15.50
C GLY A 27 -0.59 9.99 16.89
N SER A 28 -0.90 9.28 17.98
CA SER A 28 -0.80 9.81 19.34
C SER A 28 0.65 10.02 19.75
N GLN A 29 0.88 11.02 20.59
CA GLN A 29 2.17 11.26 21.19
C GLN A 29 2.41 10.23 22.30
N LEU A 30 3.55 9.54 22.24
CA LEU A 30 4.00 8.70 23.34
C LEU A 30 4.39 9.56 24.54
N PRO A 31 4.29 8.99 25.76
CA PRO A 31 4.81 9.66 26.95
C PRO A 31 6.29 10.06 26.77
N PRO A 32 6.74 11.16 27.41
CA PRO A 32 8.15 11.58 27.37
C PRO A 32 9.11 10.47 27.82
N GLU A 33 10.37 10.49 27.33
CA GLU A 33 11.39 9.48 27.70
C GLU A 33 11.47 9.26 29.21
N ALA A 34 11.42 10.33 30.01
CA ALA A 34 11.48 10.24 31.47
C ALA A 34 10.32 9.41 32.07
N ALA A 35 9.10 9.59 31.57
CA ALA A 35 7.92 8.84 32.02
C ALA A 35 7.99 7.37 31.58
N LEU A 36 8.50 7.09 30.39
CA LEU A 36 8.71 5.72 29.92
C LEU A 36 9.83 5.02 30.72
N MET A 37 10.91 5.72 31.06
CA MET A 37 11.98 5.20 31.91
C MET A 37 11.45 4.82 33.29
N GLU A 38 10.59 5.66 33.88
CA GLU A 38 9.94 5.40 35.17
C GLU A 38 8.98 4.21 35.06
N ARG A 39 8.10 4.20 34.04
CA ARG A 39 7.14 3.12 33.79
C ARG A 39 7.83 1.76 33.69
N PHE A 40 8.93 1.67 32.93
CA PHE A 40 9.63 0.41 32.69
C PHE A 40 10.77 0.13 33.68
N GLY A 41 11.05 1.07 34.60
CA GLY A 41 12.14 0.93 35.58
C GLY A 41 13.53 0.74 34.96
N VAL A 42 13.82 1.41 33.84
CA VAL A 42 15.03 1.15 33.03
C VAL A 42 15.91 2.38 32.85
N SER A 43 17.19 2.13 32.55
CA SER A 43 18.13 3.19 32.19
C SER A 43 17.75 3.86 30.86
N ARG A 44 18.17 5.12 30.69
CA ARG A 44 18.01 5.86 29.43
C ARG A 44 18.62 5.12 28.23
N PHE A 45 19.75 4.44 28.43
CA PHE A 45 20.42 3.67 27.38
C PHE A 45 19.53 2.52 26.91
N THR A 46 18.93 1.79 27.85
CA THR A 46 18.00 0.69 27.57
C THR A 46 16.75 1.18 26.85
N LEU A 47 16.13 2.28 27.31
CA LEU A 47 14.95 2.84 26.68
C LEU A 47 15.27 3.33 25.26
N ARG A 48 16.35 4.09 25.06
CA ARG A 48 16.71 4.59 23.71
C ARG A 48 16.96 3.46 22.73
N ARG A 49 17.52 2.34 23.18
CA ARG A 49 17.65 1.13 22.34
C ARG A 49 16.28 0.58 21.94
N ALA A 50 15.35 0.44 22.88
CA ALA A 50 13.99 -0.02 22.59
C ALA A 50 13.25 0.92 21.64
N MET A 51 13.34 2.24 21.86
CA MET A 51 12.74 3.25 20.99
C MET A 51 13.36 3.24 19.59
N SER A 52 14.68 3.05 19.49
CA SER A 52 15.34 2.93 18.18
C SER A 52 14.87 1.69 17.42
N GLU A 53 14.65 0.59 18.12
CA GLU A 53 14.12 -0.65 17.55
C GLU A 53 12.66 -0.48 17.09
N LEU A 54 11.79 0.10 17.93
CA LEU A 54 10.40 0.41 17.55
C LEU A 54 10.33 1.35 16.33
N ALA A 55 11.23 2.32 16.24
CA ALA A 55 11.34 3.22 15.10
C ALA A 55 11.84 2.49 13.85
N ALA A 56 12.83 1.60 13.98
CA ALA A 56 13.32 0.76 12.90
C ALA A 56 12.25 -0.21 12.37
N GLN A 57 11.34 -0.66 13.25
CA GLN A 57 10.17 -1.46 12.90
C GLN A 57 9.01 -0.63 12.33
N GLY A 58 9.13 0.70 12.27
CA GLY A 58 8.11 1.59 11.74
C GLY A 58 6.87 1.76 12.62
N LEU A 59 6.93 1.34 13.89
CA LEU A 59 5.80 1.43 14.83
C LEU A 59 5.65 2.84 15.43
N ILE A 60 6.74 3.60 15.45
CA ILE A 60 6.80 4.95 16.00
C ILE A 60 7.66 5.84 15.09
N ARG A 61 7.47 7.15 15.21
CA ARG A 61 8.28 8.18 14.57
C ARG A 61 8.77 9.19 15.60
N ILE A 62 10.05 9.54 15.56
CA ILE A 62 10.69 10.51 16.45
C ILE A 62 10.75 11.85 15.74
N GLU A 63 10.10 12.87 16.28
CA GLU A 63 10.18 14.25 15.80
C GLU A 63 11.02 15.11 16.74
N GLN A 64 12.14 15.63 16.24
CA GLN A 64 13.03 16.49 17.02
C GLN A 64 12.27 17.71 17.56
N GLY A 65 12.34 17.93 18.87
CA GLY A 65 11.68 19.05 19.56
C GLY A 65 10.17 18.89 19.77
N ARG A 66 9.51 17.89 19.15
CA ARG A 66 8.07 17.65 19.30
C ARG A 66 7.74 16.37 20.05
N GLY A 67 8.66 15.41 20.11
CA GLY A 67 8.53 14.18 20.89
C GLY A 67 8.45 12.94 19.99
N THR A 68 7.95 11.85 20.55
CA THR A 68 7.79 10.58 19.82
C THR A 68 6.32 10.30 19.62
N PHE A 69 5.94 9.83 18.44
CA PHE A 69 4.55 9.56 18.09
C PHE A 69 4.41 8.11 17.63
N VAL A 70 3.29 7.47 17.96
CA VAL A 70 2.89 6.22 17.31
C VAL A 70 2.73 6.51 15.82
N HIS A 71 3.25 5.63 14.97
CA HIS A 71 3.10 5.79 13.54
C HIS A 71 1.61 5.93 13.21
N ASP A 72 1.28 6.93 12.41
CA ASP A 72 -0.09 7.24 12.04
C ASP A 72 -0.70 6.10 11.24
N THR A 73 -1.98 5.87 11.51
CA THR A 73 -2.88 4.79 11.13
C THR A 73 -2.66 4.32 9.70
N ALA A 74 -2.72 3.01 9.49
CA ALA A 74 -2.80 2.44 8.15
C ALA A 74 -3.76 3.27 7.28
N LEU A 75 -3.33 3.66 6.08
CA LEU A 75 -4.16 4.36 5.11
C LEU A 75 -5.44 3.55 4.91
N HIS A 76 -6.60 4.15 5.17
CA HIS A 76 -7.88 3.52 4.93
C HIS A 76 -8.17 3.54 3.43
N TYR A 77 -7.74 2.51 2.72
CA TYR A 77 -7.93 2.40 1.28
C TYR A 77 -9.35 1.94 0.96
N ARG A 78 -10.25 2.91 0.78
CA ARG A 78 -11.64 2.65 0.38
C ARG A 78 -11.75 2.01 -0.99
N ILE A 79 -12.33 0.81 -1.06
CA ILE A 79 -12.63 0.10 -2.29
C ILE A 79 -14.13 0.20 -2.57
N SER A 80 -14.47 0.87 -3.64
CA SER A 80 -15.82 1.03 -4.18
C SER A 80 -15.86 0.86 -5.70
N GLN A 81 -17.06 1.00 -6.28
CA GLN A 81 -17.26 0.99 -7.73
C GLN A 81 -16.45 2.08 -8.47
N HIS A 82 -16.10 3.19 -7.81
CA HIS A 82 -15.34 4.29 -8.39
C HIS A 82 -14.03 4.56 -7.63
N THR A 83 -13.26 3.49 -7.40
CA THR A 83 -11.99 3.57 -6.66
C THR A 83 -10.88 4.22 -7.49
N SER A 84 -10.35 5.34 -7.00
CA SER A 84 -9.16 6.02 -7.56
C SER A 84 -8.07 6.13 -6.49
N PHE A 85 -6.86 5.64 -6.77
CA PHE A 85 -5.72 5.69 -5.84
C PHE A 85 -5.41 7.13 -5.38
N SER A 86 -5.15 8.04 -6.32
CA SER A 86 -4.77 9.42 -5.99
C SER A 86 -5.85 10.16 -5.21
N ARG A 87 -7.14 9.89 -5.51
CA ARG A 87 -8.27 10.48 -4.76
C ARG A 87 -8.31 9.94 -3.33
N ASN A 88 -8.17 8.62 -3.19
CA ASN A 88 -8.22 7.95 -1.88
C ASN A 88 -7.19 8.51 -0.89
N LEU A 89 -5.98 8.79 -1.38
CA LEU A 89 -4.90 9.40 -0.60
C LEU A 89 -5.18 10.88 -0.30
N ARG A 90 -5.55 11.66 -1.32
CA ARG A 90 -5.81 13.11 -1.15
C ARG A 90 -6.98 13.39 -0.21
N ASP A 91 -8.03 12.58 -0.24
CA ASP A 91 -9.19 12.68 0.66
C ASP A 91 -8.81 12.43 2.13
N GLN A 92 -7.65 11.80 2.37
CA GLN A 92 -7.05 11.57 3.68
C GLN A 92 -5.88 12.52 3.97
N GLY A 93 -5.72 13.59 3.18
CA GLY A 93 -4.67 14.59 3.35
C GLY A 93 -3.26 14.10 3.01
N LYS A 94 -3.14 12.98 2.27
CA LYS A 94 -1.86 12.38 1.87
C LYS A 94 -1.47 12.80 0.46
N GLU A 95 -0.17 12.96 0.21
CA GLU A 95 0.35 13.27 -1.12
C GLU A 95 0.64 11.98 -1.90
N PRO A 96 -0.13 11.67 -2.98
CA PRO A 96 0.10 10.48 -3.78
C PRO A 96 1.26 10.69 -4.74
N HIS A 97 2.20 9.75 -4.76
CA HIS A 97 3.26 9.67 -5.75
C HIS A 97 3.31 8.26 -6.36
N GLN A 98 3.57 8.17 -7.68
CA GLN A 98 3.71 6.88 -8.37
C GLN A 98 4.92 6.91 -9.31
N GLU A 99 5.80 5.94 -9.15
CA GLU A 99 6.96 5.70 -10.00
C GLU A 99 6.64 4.59 -11.00
N GLU A 100 7.03 4.80 -12.26
CA GLU A 100 6.96 3.79 -13.32
C GLU A 100 8.23 2.94 -13.24
N LEU A 101 8.07 1.63 -13.03
CA LEU A 101 9.18 0.68 -13.00
C LEU A 101 9.36 0.02 -14.37
N GLU A 102 8.26 -0.35 -15.03
CA GLU A 102 8.27 -1.00 -16.33
C GLU A 102 7.01 -0.63 -17.11
N CYS A 103 7.13 -0.45 -18.42
CA CYS A 103 5.99 -0.34 -19.32
C CYS A 103 6.34 -0.96 -20.68
N ALA A 104 5.60 -1.98 -21.08
CA ALA A 104 5.85 -2.72 -22.31
C ALA A 104 4.56 -3.21 -22.95
N VAL A 105 4.56 -3.31 -24.29
CA VAL A 105 3.51 -4.03 -25.03
C VAL A 105 3.96 -5.47 -25.18
N ILE A 106 3.16 -6.40 -24.66
CA ILE A 106 3.42 -7.84 -24.70
C ILE A 106 2.20 -8.59 -25.20
N GLU A 107 2.39 -9.84 -25.64
CA GLU A 107 1.25 -10.74 -25.82
C GLU A 107 0.58 -11.01 -24.46
N ALA A 108 -0.75 -10.99 -24.43
CA ALA A 108 -1.51 -11.17 -23.20
C ALA A 108 -1.24 -12.54 -22.57
N PRO A 109 -0.69 -12.60 -21.33
CA PRO A 109 -0.58 -13.86 -20.60
C PRO A 109 -1.95 -14.52 -20.45
N GLU A 110 -2.01 -15.84 -20.39
CA GLU A 110 -3.27 -16.59 -20.41
C GLU A 110 -4.28 -16.11 -19.35
N ALA A 111 -3.83 -15.91 -18.10
CA ALA A 111 -4.68 -15.41 -17.02
C ALA A 111 -5.23 -13.99 -17.32
N VAL A 112 -4.40 -13.11 -17.87
CA VAL A 112 -4.79 -11.74 -18.26
C VAL A 112 -5.77 -11.78 -19.42
N ARG A 113 -5.51 -12.62 -20.42
CA ARG A 113 -6.36 -12.81 -21.59
C ARG A 113 -7.76 -13.29 -21.18
N GLN A 114 -7.84 -14.29 -20.30
CA GLN A 114 -9.11 -14.76 -19.73
C GLN A 114 -9.80 -13.67 -18.90
N ALA A 115 -9.05 -12.99 -18.04
CA ALA A 115 -9.56 -11.91 -17.19
C ALA A 115 -10.02 -10.68 -17.99
N LEU A 116 -9.50 -10.45 -19.20
CA LEU A 116 -9.89 -9.35 -20.09
C LEU A 116 -10.81 -9.78 -21.25
N LYS A 117 -11.18 -11.08 -21.36
CA LYS A 117 -11.93 -11.65 -22.51
C LYS A 117 -11.28 -11.33 -23.86
N LEU A 118 -9.97 -11.45 -23.95
CA LEU A 118 -9.24 -11.19 -25.19
C LEU A 118 -9.09 -12.46 -26.04
N ASN A 119 -8.98 -12.27 -27.35
CA ASN A 119 -8.66 -13.33 -28.29
C ASN A 119 -7.20 -13.80 -28.10
N HIS A 120 -6.88 -15.00 -28.60
CA HIS A 120 -5.50 -15.45 -28.67
C HIS A 120 -4.64 -14.50 -29.52
N GLY A 121 -3.39 -14.30 -29.12
CA GLY A 121 -2.46 -13.36 -29.77
C GLY A 121 -2.74 -11.88 -29.51
N ALA A 122 -3.77 -11.53 -28.73
CA ALA A 122 -4.05 -10.14 -28.40
C ALA A 122 -2.92 -9.53 -27.56
N SER A 123 -2.52 -8.30 -27.88
CA SER A 123 -1.50 -7.57 -27.13
C SER A 123 -2.11 -6.72 -26.01
N VAL A 124 -1.38 -6.64 -24.91
CA VAL A 124 -1.68 -5.80 -23.75
C VAL A 124 -0.48 -4.93 -23.41
N ILE A 125 -0.76 -3.77 -22.83
CA ILE A 125 0.23 -2.94 -22.18
C ILE A 125 0.36 -3.47 -20.76
N ARG A 126 1.52 -4.03 -20.43
CA ARG A 126 1.93 -4.36 -19.06
C ARG A 126 2.62 -3.14 -18.48
N HIS A 127 2.09 -2.63 -17.37
CA HIS A 127 2.58 -1.43 -16.72
C HIS A 127 2.74 -1.68 -15.23
N VAL A 128 3.99 -1.58 -14.78
CA VAL A 128 4.42 -1.87 -13.41
C VAL A 128 4.75 -0.57 -12.70
N THR A 129 4.13 -0.34 -11.55
CA THR A 129 4.33 0.89 -10.77
C THR A 129 4.57 0.62 -9.30
N LEU A 130 5.33 1.52 -8.67
CA LEU A 130 5.46 1.62 -7.22
C LEU A 130 4.74 2.88 -6.75
N SER A 131 3.87 2.75 -5.76
CA SER A 131 2.96 3.80 -5.31
C SER A 131 3.25 4.18 -3.86
N PHE A 132 3.19 5.47 -3.57
CA PHE A 132 3.60 6.07 -2.31
C PHE A 132 2.54 7.03 -1.76
N ALA A 133 2.55 7.20 -0.44
CA ALA A 133 1.94 8.33 0.27
C ALA A 133 3.02 9.00 1.12
N ASP A 134 3.23 10.30 0.97
CA ASP A 134 4.22 11.06 1.75
C ASP A 134 5.62 10.37 1.76
N ASP A 135 6.09 9.95 0.58
CA ASP A 135 7.35 9.18 0.36
C ASP A 135 7.42 7.76 0.99
N ILE A 136 6.33 7.30 1.59
CA ILE A 136 6.21 5.96 2.15
C ILE A 136 5.65 5.01 1.10
N ALA A 137 6.40 3.94 0.79
CA ALA A 137 5.96 2.92 -0.18
C ALA A 137 4.72 2.17 0.33
N LEU A 138 3.65 2.21 -0.46
CA LEU A 138 2.37 1.58 -0.13
C LEU A 138 2.11 0.33 -0.95
N ALA A 139 2.34 0.40 -2.25
CA ALA A 139 1.88 -0.63 -3.15
C ALA A 139 2.76 -0.79 -4.39
N TYR A 140 2.95 -2.04 -4.81
CA TYR A 140 3.56 -2.42 -6.08
C TYR A 140 2.49 -3.06 -6.95
N ALA A 141 2.24 -2.47 -8.13
CA ALA A 141 1.16 -2.89 -9.03
C ALA A 141 1.72 -3.43 -10.34
N ASP A 142 1.19 -4.57 -10.81
CA ASP A 142 1.39 -5.10 -12.16
C ASP A 142 0.03 -5.08 -12.88
N SER A 143 -0.16 -4.06 -13.74
CA SER A 143 -1.43 -3.76 -14.38
C SER A 143 -1.38 -3.97 -15.88
N TYR A 144 -2.45 -4.52 -16.43
CA TYR A 144 -2.59 -4.88 -17.83
C TYR A 144 -3.77 -4.16 -18.47
N TYR A 145 -3.54 -3.59 -19.64
CA TYR A 145 -4.53 -2.83 -20.41
C TYR A 145 -4.57 -3.35 -21.85
N PRO A 146 -5.74 -3.63 -22.47
CA PRO A 146 -5.79 -4.01 -23.89
C PRO A 146 -5.15 -2.93 -24.78
N ALA A 147 -4.07 -3.27 -25.49
CA ALA A 147 -3.27 -2.26 -26.20
C ALA A 147 -4.08 -1.51 -27.27
N ALA A 148 -5.03 -2.21 -27.92
CA ALA A 148 -5.92 -1.62 -28.92
C ALA A 148 -6.86 -0.53 -28.37
N LEU A 149 -7.15 -0.52 -27.06
CA LEU A 149 -8.03 0.47 -26.43
C LEU A 149 -7.27 1.72 -25.95
N PHE A 150 -5.95 1.62 -25.80
CA PHE A 150 -5.11 2.66 -25.19
C PHE A 150 -3.91 2.99 -26.08
N PRO A 151 -4.13 3.47 -27.33
CA PRO A 151 -3.03 4.03 -28.12
C PRO A 151 -2.37 5.17 -27.34
N ASP A 152 -1.05 5.35 -27.42
CA ASP A 152 -0.33 6.42 -26.69
C ASP A 152 -0.47 6.41 -25.15
N PHE A 153 -0.83 5.27 -24.55
CA PHE A 153 -0.97 5.10 -23.09
C PHE A 153 0.17 5.73 -22.30
N LEU A 154 1.42 5.43 -22.68
CA LEU A 154 2.60 5.87 -21.95
C LEU A 154 2.76 7.40 -21.99
N HIS A 155 2.41 8.03 -23.11
CA HIS A 155 2.40 9.47 -23.23
C HIS A 155 1.39 10.07 -22.24
N HIS A 156 0.15 9.59 -22.24
CA HIS A 156 -0.87 10.09 -21.31
C HIS A 156 -0.52 9.83 -19.84
N TRP A 157 0.02 8.65 -19.53
CA TRP A 157 0.42 8.30 -18.17
C TRP A 157 1.50 9.22 -17.62
N ARG A 158 2.57 9.47 -18.37
CA ARG A 158 3.72 10.27 -17.90
C ARG A 158 3.35 11.72 -17.58
N HIS A 159 2.38 12.29 -18.29
CA HIS A 159 1.90 13.66 -18.04
C HIS A 159 0.90 13.75 -16.89
N ARG A 160 0.13 12.69 -16.64
CA ARG A 160 -1.06 12.73 -15.76
C ARG A 160 -0.89 11.97 -14.45
N ARG A 161 -0.04 10.94 -14.44
CA ARG A 161 0.23 10.03 -13.31
C ARG A 161 -1.05 9.51 -12.65
N SER A 162 -2.07 9.18 -13.45
CA SER A 162 -3.37 8.73 -12.95
C SER A 162 -4.09 7.85 -13.96
N THR A 163 -4.47 6.63 -13.54
CA THR A 163 -5.18 5.68 -14.43
C THR A 163 -6.53 6.22 -14.84
N THR A 164 -7.26 6.87 -13.92
CA THR A 164 -8.54 7.53 -14.21
C THR A 164 -8.39 8.58 -15.31
N GLN A 165 -7.33 9.39 -15.25
CA GLN A 165 -7.11 10.40 -16.27
C GLN A 165 -6.62 9.81 -17.59
N VAL A 166 -5.91 8.67 -17.59
CA VAL A 166 -5.60 7.93 -18.81
C VAL A 166 -6.88 7.41 -19.46
N TYR A 167 -7.76 6.77 -18.70
CA TYR A 167 -9.06 6.30 -19.23
C TYR A 167 -9.85 7.44 -19.88
N ALA A 168 -9.96 8.59 -19.22
CA ALA A 168 -10.61 9.76 -19.79
C ALA A 168 -9.95 10.26 -21.09
N ALA A 169 -8.62 10.16 -21.23
CA ALA A 169 -7.89 10.50 -22.46
C ALA A 169 -8.37 9.68 -23.67
N HIS A 170 -8.79 8.45 -23.42
CA HIS A 170 -9.20 7.49 -24.43
C HIS A 170 -10.73 7.37 -24.54
N GLY A 171 -11.47 8.36 -24.03
CA GLY A 171 -12.93 8.42 -24.12
C GLY A 171 -13.68 7.57 -23.09
N PHE A 172 -12.99 7.00 -22.10
CA PHE A 172 -13.60 6.21 -21.02
C PHE A 172 -13.76 7.05 -19.75
N GLU A 173 -14.59 8.09 -19.81
CA GLU A 173 -14.82 9.03 -18.70
C GLU A 173 -15.49 8.36 -17.49
N THR A 174 -16.33 7.35 -17.73
CA THR A 174 -17.16 6.67 -16.73
C THR A 174 -16.87 5.17 -16.69
N TYR A 175 -15.87 4.78 -15.91
CA TYR A 175 -15.54 3.37 -15.66
C TYR A 175 -15.99 2.91 -14.26
N ARG A 176 -16.13 1.60 -14.10
CA ARG A 176 -16.50 0.94 -12.86
C ARG A 176 -15.51 -0.15 -12.50
N ARG A 177 -15.19 -0.28 -11.21
CA ARG A 177 -14.55 -1.46 -10.61
C ARG A 177 -15.57 -2.60 -10.63
N HIS A 178 -15.46 -3.52 -11.57
CA HIS A 178 -16.36 -4.68 -11.68
C HIS A 178 -16.18 -5.64 -10.49
N SER A 179 -14.93 -5.86 -10.10
CA SER A 179 -14.59 -6.73 -8.97
C SER A 179 -13.22 -6.39 -8.41
N THR A 180 -13.08 -6.56 -7.09
CA THR A 180 -11.79 -6.62 -6.40
C THR A 180 -11.74 -7.89 -5.57
N ARG A 181 -10.72 -8.72 -5.77
CA ARG A 181 -10.45 -9.91 -4.94
C ARG A 181 -9.27 -9.60 -4.04
N VAL A 182 -9.41 -9.85 -2.74
CA VAL A 182 -8.35 -9.61 -1.75
C VAL A 182 -7.86 -10.94 -1.21
N ALA A 183 -6.55 -11.08 -1.09
CA ALA A 183 -5.87 -12.20 -0.44
C ALA A 183 -4.69 -11.67 0.38
N ALA A 184 -4.04 -12.55 1.15
CA ALA A 184 -2.79 -12.26 1.83
C ALA A 184 -1.79 -13.39 1.60
N ARG A 185 -0.51 -13.06 1.49
CA ARG A 185 0.61 -14.03 1.42
C ARG A 185 1.89 -13.40 1.93
N MET A 186 2.91 -14.22 2.19
CA MET A 186 4.25 -13.71 2.46
C MET A 186 4.86 -13.11 1.17
N PRO A 187 5.55 -11.96 1.25
CA PRO A 187 6.30 -11.43 0.13
C PRO A 187 7.57 -12.26 -0.11
N ASN A 188 8.10 -12.22 -1.32
CA ASN A 188 9.48 -12.60 -1.57
C ASN A 188 10.44 -11.44 -1.23
N ALA A 189 11.75 -11.71 -1.20
CA ALA A 189 12.77 -10.72 -0.86
C ALA A 189 12.78 -9.48 -1.77
N HIS A 190 12.41 -9.62 -3.04
CA HIS A 190 12.33 -8.48 -3.96
C HIS A 190 11.12 -7.59 -3.65
N GLU A 191 9.95 -8.18 -3.44
CA GLU A 191 8.71 -7.48 -3.08
C GLU A 191 8.84 -6.75 -1.72
N ALA A 192 9.43 -7.40 -0.72
CA ALA A 192 9.68 -6.80 0.59
C ALA A 192 10.61 -5.59 0.51
N ARG A 193 11.68 -5.68 -0.30
CA ARG A 193 12.59 -4.55 -0.55
C ARG A 193 11.91 -3.40 -1.26
N LEU A 194 11.11 -3.67 -2.31
CA LEU A 194 10.36 -2.64 -3.03
C LEU A 194 9.39 -1.89 -2.11
N LEU A 195 8.65 -2.63 -1.28
CA LEU A 195 7.71 -2.07 -0.31
C LEU A 195 8.39 -1.51 0.95
N ARG A 196 9.72 -1.65 1.09
CA ARG A 196 10.49 -1.22 2.27
C ARG A 196 9.84 -1.74 3.56
N GLN A 197 9.54 -3.04 3.59
CA GLN A 197 8.93 -3.72 4.73
C GLN A 197 9.71 -5.01 5.07
N PRO A 198 9.57 -5.56 6.29
CA PRO A 198 10.19 -6.84 6.64
C PRO A 198 9.66 -8.01 5.82
N GLU A 199 10.52 -8.96 5.45
CA GLU A 199 10.10 -10.21 4.77
C GLU A 199 9.18 -11.09 5.64
N ALA A 200 9.25 -10.93 6.97
CA ALA A 200 8.39 -11.61 7.93
C ALA A 200 6.98 -11.00 8.05
N ARG A 201 6.69 -9.91 7.33
CA ARG A 201 5.36 -9.28 7.30
C ARG A 201 4.62 -9.67 6.01
N PRO A 202 3.35 -10.11 6.09
CA PRO A 202 2.58 -10.46 4.90
C PRO A 202 2.32 -9.22 4.04
N VAL A 203 2.07 -9.44 2.75
CA VAL A 203 1.44 -8.45 1.87
C VAL A 203 -0.04 -8.76 1.75
N LEU A 204 -0.84 -7.71 1.57
CA LEU A 204 -2.18 -7.85 1.02
C LEU A 204 -2.07 -7.84 -0.51
N VAL A 205 -2.79 -8.74 -1.18
CA VAL A 205 -2.78 -8.87 -2.64
C VAL A 205 -4.18 -8.59 -3.14
N THR A 206 -4.31 -7.62 -4.05
CA THR A 206 -5.58 -7.30 -4.70
C THR A 206 -5.52 -7.63 -6.18
N HIS A 207 -6.54 -8.32 -6.69
CA HIS A 207 -6.80 -8.43 -8.11
C HIS A 207 -8.00 -7.57 -8.48
N LYS A 208 -7.81 -6.58 -9.34
CA LYS A 208 -8.89 -5.71 -9.81
C LYS A 208 -9.27 -6.00 -11.26
N LEU A 209 -10.53 -5.75 -11.58
CA LEU A 209 -11.04 -5.69 -12.94
C LEU A 209 -11.85 -4.39 -13.10
N ASP A 210 -11.40 -3.52 -14.00
CA ASP A 210 -12.11 -2.30 -14.39
C ASP A 210 -12.87 -2.52 -15.70
N VAL A 211 -14.10 -2.03 -15.78
CA VAL A 211 -14.96 -2.13 -16.96
C VAL A 211 -15.57 -0.78 -17.34
N PHE A 212 -15.88 -0.63 -18.62
CA PHE A 212 -16.69 0.45 -19.17
C PHE A 212 -18.04 -0.12 -19.65
N ALA A 213 -19.14 0.49 -19.18
CA ALA A 213 -20.52 0.09 -19.49
C ALA A 213 -20.81 -1.43 -19.33
N ASP A 214 -20.15 -2.08 -18.36
CA ASP A 214 -20.16 -3.53 -18.05
C ASP A 214 -19.82 -4.49 -19.23
N ALA A 215 -19.60 -3.97 -20.43
CA ALA A 215 -19.30 -4.75 -21.64
C ALA A 215 -17.80 -4.80 -21.94
N LEU A 216 -17.09 -3.69 -21.77
CA LEU A 216 -15.70 -3.55 -22.19
C LEU A 216 -14.76 -3.59 -20.99
N ARG A 217 -13.81 -4.55 -20.99
CA ARG A 217 -12.83 -4.72 -19.90
C ARG A 217 -11.63 -3.81 -20.14
N LEU A 218 -11.47 -2.78 -19.31
CA LEU A 218 -10.46 -1.74 -19.47
C LEU A 218 -9.11 -2.12 -18.89
N SER A 219 -9.09 -2.77 -17.71
CA SER A 219 -7.85 -3.25 -17.13
C SER A 219 -8.07 -4.40 -16.17
N TYR A 220 -7.01 -5.19 -16.04
CA TYR A 220 -6.87 -6.21 -15.02
C TYR A 220 -5.49 -6.03 -14.39
N GLY A 221 -5.39 -6.18 -13.07
CA GLY A 221 -4.08 -6.02 -12.43
C GLY A 221 -4.01 -6.68 -11.07
N GLU A 222 -2.82 -7.14 -10.73
CA GLU A 222 -2.43 -7.54 -9.39
C GLU A 222 -1.77 -6.34 -8.70
N THR A 223 -2.02 -6.16 -7.42
CA THR A 223 -1.33 -5.14 -6.62
C THR A 223 -1.01 -5.71 -5.26
N LEU A 224 0.25 -5.61 -4.87
CA LEU A 224 0.75 -5.98 -3.56
C LEU A 224 0.78 -4.72 -2.71
N TRP A 225 0.25 -4.81 -1.50
CA TRP A 225 0.14 -3.70 -0.57
C TRP A 225 0.84 -4.04 0.74
N SER A 226 1.50 -3.05 1.33
CA SER A 226 2.08 -3.15 2.67
C SER A 226 0.98 -3.33 3.71
N SER A 227 0.90 -4.50 4.36
CA SER A 227 -0.17 -4.81 5.33
C SER A 227 -0.14 -3.90 6.56
N ASP A 228 1.05 -3.41 6.93
CA ASP A 228 1.22 -2.54 8.10
C ASP A 228 0.77 -1.09 7.83
N ARG A 229 0.56 -0.72 6.56
CA ARG A 229 0.33 0.67 6.14
C ARG A 229 -1.00 0.88 5.44
N VAL A 230 -1.74 -0.18 5.15
CA VAL A 230 -2.98 -0.11 4.38
C VAL A 230 -4.04 -1.01 5.00
N GLU A 231 -5.19 -0.43 5.29
CA GLU A 231 -6.41 -1.14 5.68
C GLU A 231 -7.44 -0.95 4.56
N PHE A 232 -7.98 -2.05 4.03
CA PHE A 232 -9.02 -1.96 3.01
C PHE A 232 -10.38 -1.74 3.65
N VAL A 233 -11.06 -0.68 3.22
CA VAL A 233 -12.40 -0.34 3.70
C VAL A 233 -13.40 -0.59 2.58
N PHE A 234 -14.43 -1.37 2.88
CA PHE A 234 -15.55 -1.66 1.97
C PHE A 234 -16.81 -1.09 2.59
N ASP A 235 -17.20 0.11 2.15
CA ASP A 235 -18.47 0.72 2.54
C ASP A 235 -19.54 0.26 1.52
N GLU A 236 -20.50 -0.57 1.92
CA GLU A 236 -21.66 -0.94 1.08
C GLU A 236 -22.80 0.09 1.20
N PRO A 237 -23.63 0.30 0.16
CA PRO A 237 -23.31 0.66 -1.22
C PRO A 237 -23.80 2.10 -1.55
N PRO A 238 -23.45 2.72 -2.69
CA PRO A 238 -24.29 3.78 -3.24
C PRO A 238 -25.62 3.18 -3.69
N VAL A 239 -26.69 3.86 -3.29
CA VAL A 239 -28.12 3.64 -3.56
C VAL A 239 -28.40 3.01 -4.92
#